data_AF-A0A351FGW0-F1
#
_entry.id   AF-A0A351FGW0-F1
#
_cell.length_a   1.000
_cell.length_b   1.000
_cell.length_c   1.000
_cell.angle_alpha   90.00
_cell.angle_beta   90.00
_cell.angle_gamma   90.00
#
_symmetry.space_group_name_H-M   'P 1'
#
loop_
_entity.id
_entity.type
_entity.pdbx_description
1 polymer ?
#
loop_
_entity_poly.entity_id
_entity_poly.type
_entity_poly.pdbx_seq_one_letter_code
_entity_poly.pdbx_strand_id
1 'polypeptide(L)'
;CIGRIQNRTEFMRVFTPDEVATGTDSKYLGVLVAAKYTRELNSLPREAMPLGEDKKLTTRSLEALTSGQIEFRLVKRRRREEI
;
A
#
# COMPACT_ATOMS: atom_id res chain seq x y z
N CYS A 1 11.69 12.21 -21.63
CA CYS A 1 10.56 11.32 -22.00
C CYS A 1 9.62 11.19 -20.81
N ILE A 2 8.70 12.13 -20.65
CA ILE A 2 7.71 12.09 -19.56
C ILE A 2 6.53 11.31 -20.13
N GLY A 3 6.40 10.04 -19.74
CA GLY A 3 5.37 9.14 -20.24
C GLY A 3 3.98 9.75 -20.03
N ARG A 4 3.14 9.60 -21.07
CA ARG A 4 1.70 9.92 -21.10
C ARG A 4 1.05 9.79 -19.72
N ILE A 5 0.74 10.93 -19.12
CA ILE A 5 -0.26 11.01 -18.04
C ILE A 5 -1.60 10.80 -18.74
N GLN A 6 -2.12 9.57 -18.71
CA GLN A 6 -3.49 9.30 -19.13
C GLN A 6 -4.42 10.05 -18.16
N ASN A 7 -5.08 11.09 -18.67
CA ASN A 7 -6.14 11.79 -17.98
C ASN A 7 -7.38 10.89 -17.92
N ARG A 8 -7.69 10.32 -16.75
CA ARG A 8 -9.06 9.98 -16.32
C ARG A 8 -9.16 9.89 -14.80
N THR A 9 -9.75 10.94 -14.22
CA THR A 9 -10.62 10.96 -13.03
C THR A 9 -10.35 9.94 -11.92
N GLU A 10 -9.31 10.14 -11.12
CA GLU A 10 -9.38 10.22 -9.65
C GLU A 10 -8.21 11.13 -9.22
N PHE A 11 -8.52 12.28 -8.63
CA PHE A 11 -7.50 13.19 -8.11
C PHE A 11 -6.66 12.48 -7.03
N MET A 12 -5.43 12.95 -6.80
CA MET A 12 -4.60 12.46 -5.70
C MET A 12 -5.39 12.52 -4.38
N ARG A 13 -5.84 11.35 -3.92
CA ARG A 13 -6.59 11.24 -2.66
C ARG A 13 -5.66 11.50 -1.49
N VAL A 14 -6.04 12.45 -0.65
CA VAL A 14 -5.32 12.78 0.58
C VAL A 14 -5.92 11.93 1.69
N PHE A 15 -5.06 11.20 2.40
CA PHE A 15 -5.42 10.46 3.61
C PHE A 15 -4.86 11.20 4.80
N THR A 16 -5.71 11.48 5.78
CA THR A 16 -5.32 12.15 7.02
C THR A 16 -4.56 11.19 7.94
N PRO A 17 -3.69 11.72 8.82
CA PRO A 17 -3.01 10.90 9.81
C PRO A 17 -3.94 10.04 10.68
N ASP A 18 -5.14 10.56 11.00
CA ASP A 18 -6.13 9.88 11.83
C ASP A 18 -6.78 8.71 11.10
N GLU A 19 -7.10 8.88 9.80
CA GLU A 19 -7.60 7.79 8.95
C GLU A 19 -6.58 6.65 8.86
N VAL A 20 -5.28 6.97 8.74
CA VAL A 20 -4.21 5.95 8.66
C VAL A 20 -3.95 5.27 10.01
N ALA A 21 -4.13 5.99 11.12
CA ALA A 21 -3.98 5.43 12.46
C ALA A 21 -5.15 4.49 12.82
N THR A 22 -6.31 4.67 12.19
CA THR A 22 -7.47 3.81 12.39
C THR A 22 -7.13 2.37 11.97
N GLY A 23 -7.15 1.44 12.93
CA GLY A 23 -6.82 0.03 12.73
C GLY A 23 -5.34 -0.34 12.80
N THR A 24 -4.43 0.63 12.99
CA THR A 24 -2.98 0.37 13.15
C THR A 24 -2.38 0.91 14.45
N ASP A 25 -3.19 1.54 15.31
CA ASP A 25 -2.83 2.24 16.56
C ASP A 25 -1.85 3.42 16.40
N SER A 26 -1.14 3.51 15.27
CA SER A 26 -0.13 4.53 14.98
C SER A 26 -0.08 4.84 13.50
N LYS A 27 -0.20 6.13 13.15
CA LYS A 27 -0.07 6.62 11.77
C LYS A 27 1.22 6.17 11.07
N TYR A 28 2.31 6.01 11.82
CA TYR A 28 3.59 5.58 11.28
C TYR A 28 3.57 4.10 10.92
N LEU A 29 2.94 3.26 11.76
CA LEU A 29 2.79 1.85 11.48
C LEU A 29 1.89 1.63 10.25
N GLY A 30 0.77 2.36 10.16
CA GLY A 30 -0.09 2.33 8.97
C GLY A 30 0.66 2.65 7.68
N VAL A 31 1.50 3.69 7.67
CA VAL A 31 2.34 4.01 6.50
C VAL A 31 3.30 2.87 6.15
N LEU A 32 3.94 2.24 7.14
CA LEU A 32 4.85 1.11 6.89
C LEU A 32 4.13 -0.10 6.32
N VAL A 33 2.93 -0.41 6.82
CA VAL A 33 2.08 -1.51 6.34
C VAL A 33 1.65 -1.26 4.90
N ALA A 34 1.10 -0.08 4.60
CA ALA A 34 0.69 0.29 3.23
C ALA A 34 1.88 0.27 2.26
N ALA A 35 3.05 0.74 2.68
CA ALA A 35 4.26 0.72 1.86
C ALA A 35 4.75 -0.71 1.58
N LYS A 36 4.69 -1.61 2.58
CA LYS A 36 5.02 -3.02 2.37
C LYS A 36 4.02 -3.65 1.40
N TYR A 37 2.72 -3.47 1.62
CA TYR A 37 1.68 -4.00 0.75
C TYR A 37 1.83 -3.52 -0.70
N THR A 38 2.16 -2.24 -0.91
CA THR A 38 2.48 -1.69 -2.24
C THR A 38 3.62 -2.44 -2.92
N ARG A 39 4.70 -2.78 -2.19
CA ARG A 39 5.84 -3.52 -2.75
C ARG A 39 5.47 -4.96 -3.09
N GLU A 40 4.67 -5.62 -2.24
CA GLU A 40 4.15 -6.96 -2.53
C GLU A 40 3.31 -6.92 -3.81
N LEU A 41 2.39 -5.94 -3.95
CA LEU A 41 1.61 -5.77 -5.18
C LEU A 41 2.51 -5.58 -6.39
N ASN A 42 3.52 -4.71 -6.33
CA ASN A 42 4.47 -4.50 -7.43
C ASN A 42 5.26 -5.76 -7.80
N SER A 43 5.42 -6.72 -6.88
CA SER A 43 6.14 -7.96 -7.15
C SER A 43 5.30 -9.01 -7.88
N LEU A 44 3.98 -8.83 -7.94
CA LEU A 44 3.08 -9.76 -8.63
C LEU A 44 3.19 -9.61 -10.15
N PRO A 45 3.04 -10.71 -10.92
CA PRO A 45 2.90 -10.65 -12.37
C PRO A 45 1.74 -9.74 -12.79
N ARG A 46 1.87 -9.05 -13.92
CA ARG A 46 0.84 -8.11 -14.42
C ARG A 46 -0.48 -8.81 -14.73
N GLU A 47 -0.41 -10.08 -15.06
CA GLU A 47 -1.55 -10.95 -15.37
C GLU A 47 -2.34 -11.34 -14.11
N ALA A 48 -1.69 -11.33 -12.94
CA ALA A 48 -2.29 -11.58 -11.64
C ALA A 48 -2.85 -10.30 -10.98
N MET A 49 -2.47 -9.13 -11.51
CA MET A 49 -3.08 -7.86 -11.11
C MET A 49 -4.49 -7.77 -11.71
N PRO A 50 -5.47 -7.20 -10.98
CA PRO A 50 -6.76 -6.88 -11.56
C PRO A 50 -6.55 -5.97 -12.78
N LEU A 51 -6.68 -6.54 -13.98
CA LEU A 51 -6.48 -5.83 -15.24
C LEU A 51 -7.46 -4.64 -15.28
N GLY A 52 -6.93 -3.42 -15.33
CA GLY A 52 -7.72 -2.23 -15.67
C GLY A 52 -7.81 -1.13 -14.62
N GLU A 53 -7.14 -1.23 -13.47
CA GLU A 53 -7.05 -0.09 -12.55
C GLU A 53 -5.85 0.81 -12.90
N ASP A 54 -6.12 1.95 -13.56
CA ASP A 54 -5.17 3.06 -13.75
C ASP A 54 -4.81 3.79 -12.44
N LYS A 55 -5.12 3.19 -11.28
CA LYS A 55 -4.85 3.75 -9.96
C LYS A 55 -3.43 3.40 -9.52
N LYS A 56 -2.70 4.40 -9.03
CA LYS A 56 -1.37 4.18 -8.44
C LYS A 56 -1.48 3.19 -7.27
N LEU A 57 -0.61 2.18 -7.25
CA LEU A 57 -0.61 1.14 -6.20
C LEU A 57 -0.46 1.68 -4.79
N THR A 58 0.22 2.82 -4.61
CA THR A 58 0.33 3.53 -3.33
C THR A 58 -1.01 4.05 -2.86
N THR A 59 -1.82 4.62 -3.75
CA THR A 59 -3.17 5.09 -3.45
C THR A 59 -4.06 3.90 -3.09
N ARG A 60 -4.05 2.85 -3.91
CA ARG A 60 -4.82 1.62 -3.66
C ARG A 60 -4.45 0.96 -2.32
N SER A 61 -3.17 0.96 -1.96
CA SER A 61 -2.72 0.39 -0.69
C SER A 61 -3.20 1.19 0.52
N LEU A 62 -3.24 2.52 0.42
CA LEU A 62 -3.80 3.37 1.47
C LEU A 62 -5.32 3.23 1.57
N GLU A 63 -6.03 3.02 0.46
CA GLU A 63 -7.46 2.72 0.46
C GLU A 63 -7.77 1.38 1.11
N ALA A 64 -7.03 0.33 0.76
CA ALA A 64 -7.18 -0.98 1.36
C ALA A 64 -6.86 -0.94 2.87
N LEU A 65 -5.86 -0.15 3.29
CA LEU A 65 -5.56 0.05 4.71
C LEU A 65 -6.72 0.74 5.44
N THR A 66 -7.16 1.90 4.95
CA THR A 66 -8.18 2.74 5.61
C THR A 66 -9.58 2.16 5.56
N SER A 67 -9.86 1.25 4.62
CA SER A 67 -11.10 0.46 4.58
C SER A 67 -11.06 -0.81 5.44
N GLY A 68 -9.95 -1.08 6.13
CA GLY A 68 -9.80 -2.28 6.97
C GLY A 68 -9.64 -3.59 6.19
N GLN A 69 -9.26 -3.52 4.91
CA GLN A 69 -9.07 -4.71 4.05
C GLN A 69 -7.69 -5.36 4.24
N ILE A 70 -6.78 -4.73 4.98
CA ILE A 70 -5.43 -5.25 5.23
C ILE A 70 -5.33 -5.75 6.68
N GLU A 71 -5.26 -7.06 6.83
CA GLU A 71 -4.82 -7.68 8.07
C GLU A 71 -3.31 -7.86 8.08
N PHE A 72 -2.67 -7.54 9.21
CA PHE A 72 -1.23 -7.72 9.36
C PHE A 72 -0.88 -8.10 10.79
N ARG A 73 0.31 -8.69 10.95
CA ARG A 73 0.90 -9.02 12.24
C ARG A 73 2.36 -8.60 12.27
N LEU A 74 2.78 -8.00 13.37
CA LEU A 74 4.18 -7.69 13.61
C LEU A 74 4.94 -8.98 13.93
N VAL A 75 5.90 -9.33 13.06
CA VAL A 75 6.80 -10.46 13.27
C VAL A 75 8.20 -9.94 13.51
N LYS A 76 8.81 -10.32 14.64
CA LYS A 76 10.21 -9.98 14.92
C LYS A 76 11.09 -10.63 13.86
N ARG A 77 12.00 -9.85 13.27
CA ARG A 77 13.02 -10.37 12.37
C ARG A 77 13.87 -11.38 13.15
N ARG A 78 13.93 -12.63 12.69
CA ARG A 78 14.87 -13.61 13.24
C ARG A 78 16.28 -13.13 12.92
N ARG A 79 17.12 -12.93 13.94
CA ARG A 79 18.55 -12.72 13.75
C ARG A 79 19.09 -14.06 13.23
N ARG A 80 19.71 -14.06 12.04
CA ARG A 80 20.46 -15.22 11.57
C ARG A 80 21.65 -15.33 12.51
N GLU A 81 21.72 -16.40 13.30
CA GLU A 81 22.97 -16.72 13.98
C GLU A 81 24.00 -17.00 12.88
N GLU A 82 25.03 -16.15 12.83
CA GLU A 82 26.17 -16.35 11.95
C GLU A 82 26.91 -17.59 12.49
N ILE A 83 26.93 -18.65 11.68
CA ILE A 83 27.71 -19.87 11.91
C ILE A 83 29.13 -19.62 11.38
#